data_AF-A0A7S4QHF1-F1
#
_entry.id   AF-A0A7S4QHF1-F1
#
_cell.length_a   1.000
_cell.length_b   1.000
_cell.length_c   1.000
_cell.angle_alpha   90.00
_cell.angle_beta   90.00
_cell.angle_gamma   90.00
#
_symmetry.space_group_name_H-M   'P 1'
#
loop_
_entity.id
_entity.type
_entity.pdbx_description
1 polymer ?
#
loop_
_entity_poly.entity_id
_entity_poly.type
_entity_poly.pdbx_seq_one_letter_code
_entity_poly.pdbx_strand_id
1 'polypeptide(L)'
;YVQVPIETSRDRFGRITSSYGICRWKNDERKEFWQACIYLLQVFEFITILILTYYAYRCRKISTEYNESTWIGLILWIDLQLTGMSTLLPILVTSEEDNFLKSDAESYLTGWSVIIFFFCISVLLLLFVPKMIALW
;
A
#
# COMPACT_ATOMS: atom_id res chain seq x y z
N TYR A 1 -2.61 -30.04 2.59
CA TYR A 1 -1.63 -28.94 2.46
C TYR A 1 -0.27 -29.49 2.84
N VAL A 2 0.63 -29.65 1.88
CA VAL A 2 2.00 -30.12 2.14
C VAL A 2 2.84 -28.89 2.46
N GLN A 3 3.28 -28.75 3.71
CA GLN A 3 4.26 -27.74 4.10
C GLN A 3 5.62 -28.21 3.58
N VAL A 4 6.06 -27.65 2.45
CA VAL A 4 7.43 -27.83 1.97
C VAL A 4 8.30 -26.86 2.76
N PRO A 5 9.31 -27.32 3.52
CA PRO A 5 10.25 -26.43 4.19
C PRO A 5 11.03 -25.65 3.12
N ILE A 6 10.90 -24.33 3.14
CA ILE A 6 11.57 -23.42 2.21
C ILE A 6 12.97 -23.15 2.79
N GLU A 7 14.00 -23.78 2.23
CA GLU A 7 15.39 -23.51 2.56
C GLU A 7 15.81 -22.13 2.02
N THR A 8 16.12 -21.16 2.88
CA THR A 8 16.77 -19.92 2.41
C THR A 8 17.92 -19.41 3.26
N SER A 9 18.18 -19.91 4.48
CA SER A 9 19.46 -19.67 5.16
C SER A 9 19.76 -20.74 6.22
N ARG A 10 21.00 -21.24 6.24
CA ARG A 10 21.53 -22.11 7.30
C ARG A 10 22.59 -21.36 8.08
N ASP A 11 22.58 -21.45 9.40
CA ASP A 11 23.71 -20.95 10.21
C ASP A 11 24.98 -21.78 9.94
N ARG A 12 26.12 -21.36 10.50
CA ARG A 12 27.40 -22.10 10.40
C ARG A 12 27.33 -23.52 10.99
N PHE A 13 26.25 -23.85 11.70
CA PHE A 13 25.97 -25.14 12.32
C PHE A 13 24.88 -25.93 11.57
N GLY A 14 24.44 -25.48 10.39
CA GLY A 14 23.44 -26.16 9.57
C GLY A 14 21.99 -26.02 10.05
N ARG A 15 21.71 -25.17 11.05
CA ARG A 15 20.36 -24.91 11.55
C ARG A 15 19.65 -23.92 10.63
N ILE A 16 18.36 -24.18 10.36
CA ILE A 16 17.50 -23.30 9.59
C ILE A 16 17.27 -22.02 10.39
N THR A 17 17.72 -20.88 9.89
CA THR A 17 17.66 -19.58 10.59
C THR A 17 16.50 -18.69 10.18
N SER A 18 15.86 -18.96 9.03
CA SER A 18 14.66 -18.26 8.59
C SER A 18 13.71 -19.22 7.88
N SER A 19 12.43 -19.11 8.19
CA SER A 19 11.34 -19.85 7.55
C SER A 19 10.22 -18.87 7.17
N TYR A 20 10.41 -18.13 6.08
CA TYR A 20 9.35 -17.27 5.56
C TYR A 20 8.70 -17.91 4.33
N GLY A 21 7.37 -17.90 4.31
CA GLY A 21 6.57 -18.34 3.17
C GLY A 21 6.34 -17.18 2.20
N ILE A 22 6.74 -17.35 0.94
CA ILE A 22 6.36 -16.42 -0.14
C ILE A 22 5.29 -17.06 -1.02
N CYS A 23 4.24 -16.30 -1.30
CA CYS A 23 3.25 -16.69 -2.30
C CYS A 23 3.86 -16.54 -3.69
N ARG A 24 4.18 -17.68 -4.34
CA ARG A 24 4.61 -17.70 -5.74
C ARG A 24 3.49 -18.26 -6.61
N TRP A 25 3.29 -17.64 -7.76
CA TRP A 25 2.45 -18.20 -8.81
C TRP A 25 3.07 -19.50 -9.31
N LYS A 26 2.29 -20.58 -9.33
CA LYS A 26 2.77 -21.92 -9.72
C LYS A 26 2.90 -22.09 -11.24
N ASN A 27 2.14 -21.33 -12.03
CA ASN A 27 2.12 -21.40 -13.49
C ASN A 27 2.43 -20.00 -14.07
N ASP A 28 3.43 -19.91 -14.93
CA ASP A 28 3.87 -18.64 -15.53
C ASP A 28 2.81 -18.02 -16.45
N GLU A 29 2.04 -18.83 -17.19
CA GLU A 29 0.95 -18.32 -18.05
C GLU A 29 -0.15 -17.59 -17.27
N ARG A 30 -0.37 -17.97 -16.00
CA ARG A 30 -1.33 -17.27 -15.13
C ARG A 30 -0.72 -16.05 -14.45
N LYS A 31 0.61 -15.97 -14.34
CA LYS A 31 1.30 -14.88 -13.67
C LYS A 31 1.08 -13.56 -14.41
N GLU A 32 1.25 -13.55 -15.73
CA GLU A 32 1.07 -12.34 -16.56
C GLU A 32 -0.38 -11.84 -16.51
N PHE A 33 -1.35 -12.75 -16.58
CA PHE A 33 -2.77 -12.41 -16.47
C PHE A 33 -3.11 -11.79 -15.10
N TRP A 34 -2.68 -12.42 -14.00
CA TRP A 34 -2.94 -11.90 -12.65
C TRP A 34 -2.20 -10.57 -12.40
N GLN A 35 -0.98 -10.42 -12.90
CA GLN A 35 -0.25 -9.16 -12.85
C GLN A 35 -0.98 -8.04 -13.61
N ALA A 36 -1.49 -8.33 -14.81
CA ALA A 36 -2.31 -7.38 -15.56
C ALA A 36 -3.58 -6.98 -14.81
N CYS A 37 -4.27 -7.92 -14.17
CA CYS A 37 -5.44 -7.63 -13.33
C CYS A 37 -5.10 -6.73 -12.13
N ILE A 38 -4.01 -7.00 -11.42
CA ILE A 38 -3.56 -6.18 -10.28
C ILE A 38 -3.20 -4.78 -10.75
N TYR A 39 -2.51 -4.66 -11.88
CA TYR A 39 -2.15 -3.37 -12.46
C TYR A 39 -3.39 -2.56 -12.87
N LEU A 40 -4.37 -3.19 -13.54
CA LEU A 40 -5.64 -2.55 -13.88
C LEU A 40 -6.40 -2.09 -12.63
N LEU A 41 -6.38 -2.88 -11.56
CA LEU A 41 -7.00 -2.51 -10.28
C LEU A 41 -6.33 -1.27 -9.68
N GLN A 42 -4.99 -1.22 -9.67
CA GLN A 42 -4.24 -0.06 -9.17
C GLN A 42 -4.51 1.21 -9.99
N VAL A 43 -4.55 1.09 -11.32
CA VAL A 43 -4.89 2.22 -12.20
C VAL A 43 -6.31 2.72 -11.91
N PHE A 44 -7.26 1.80 -11.73
CA PHE A 44 -8.65 2.16 -11.39
C PHE A 44 -8.75 2.87 -10.03
N GLU A 45 -8.04 2.37 -9.02
CA GLU A 45 -7.95 2.99 -7.69
C GLU A 45 -7.37 4.41 -7.78
N PHE A 46 -6.26 4.58 -8.51
CA PHE A 46 -5.64 5.90 -8.72
C PHE A 46 -6.60 6.90 -9.38
N ILE A 47 -7.31 6.49 -10.43
CA ILE A 47 -8.32 7.34 -11.10
C ILE A 47 -9.45 7.72 -10.14
N THR A 48 -9.89 6.76 -9.32
CA THR A 48 -10.96 6.98 -8.33
C THR A 48 -10.53 8.02 -7.30
N ILE A 49 -9.32 7.91 -6.76
CA ILE A 49 -8.78 8.87 -5.78
C ILE A 49 -8.58 10.25 -6.42
N LEU A 50 -8.14 10.34 -7.67
CA LEU A 50 -8.05 11.62 -8.39
C LEU A 50 -9.41 12.31 -8.50
N ILE A 51 -10.45 11.56 -8.87
CA ILE A 51 -11.82 12.08 -8.99
C ILE A 51 -12.33 12.53 -7.61
N LEU A 52 -12.13 11.73 -6.56
CA LEU A 52 -12.53 12.07 -5.20
C LEU A 52 -11.79 13.33 -4.70
N THR A 53 -10.50 13.45 -4.98
CA THR A 53 -9.69 14.62 -4.62
C THR A 53 -10.20 15.87 -5.34
N TYR A 54 -10.57 15.76 -6.62
CA TYR A 54 -11.17 16.85 -7.37
C TYR A 54 -12.51 17.31 -6.76
N TYR A 55 -13.38 16.37 -6.38
CA TYR A 55 -14.63 16.70 -5.70
C TYR A 55 -14.39 17.30 -4.32
N ALA A 56 -13.45 16.78 -3.54
CA ALA A 56 -13.08 17.36 -2.25
C ALA A 56 -12.56 18.80 -2.39
N TYR A 57 -11.74 19.07 -3.43
CA TYR A 57 -11.27 20.42 -3.73
C TYR A 57 -12.43 21.38 -4.07
N ARG A 58 -13.40 20.92 -4.86
CA ARG A 58 -14.62 21.70 -5.16
C ARG A 58 -15.46 21.96 -3.90
N CYS A 59 -15.59 20.95 -3.04
CA CYS A 59 -16.38 21.03 -1.80
C CYS A 59 -15.69 21.83 -0.68
N ARG A 60 -14.42 22.22 -0.83
CA ARG A 60 -13.70 23.04 0.16
C ARG A 60 -14.34 24.41 0.41
N LYS A 61 -15.12 24.91 -0.55
CA LYS A 61 -15.87 26.18 -0.42
C LYS A 61 -17.20 26.03 0.32
N ILE A 62 -17.65 24.80 0.56
CA ILE A 62 -18.90 24.53 1.28
C ILE A 62 -18.58 24.53 2.77
N SER A 63 -19.16 25.51 3.48
CA SER A 63 -19.16 25.56 4.94
C SER A 63 -19.95 24.37 5.47
N THR A 64 -19.24 23.32 5.87
CA THR A 64 -19.80 22.21 6.64
C THR A 64 -19.58 22.48 8.11
N GLU A 65 -20.48 22.01 8.98
CA GLU A 65 -20.22 22.02 10.42
C GLU A 65 -18.87 21.32 10.66
N TYR A 66 -17.97 21.94 11.44
CA TYR A 66 -16.65 21.42 11.78
C TYR A 66 -15.57 21.42 10.68
N ASN A 67 -15.79 22.07 9.52
CA ASN A 67 -14.82 22.11 8.41
C ASN A 67 -14.35 20.71 7.96
N GLU A 68 -15.21 19.69 8.07
CA GLU A 68 -14.90 18.29 7.79
C GLU A 68 -14.37 18.09 6.36
N SER A 69 -14.90 18.85 5.40
CA SER A 69 -14.45 18.81 4.00
C SER A 69 -12.97 19.15 3.82
N THR A 70 -12.38 19.97 4.69
CA THR A 70 -10.96 20.34 4.62
C THR A 70 -10.07 19.18 5.10
N TRP A 71 -10.47 18.50 6.17
CA TRP A 71 -9.73 17.35 6.71
C TRP A 71 -9.82 16.14 5.78
N ILE A 72 -11.00 15.87 5.23
CA ILE A 72 -11.18 14.83 4.21
C ILE A 72 -10.33 15.14 2.97
N GLY A 73 -10.30 16.40 2.52
CA GLY A 73 -9.46 16.81 1.40
C GLY A 73 -7.96 16.59 1.65
N LEU A 74 -7.50 16.81 2.89
CA LEU A 74 -6.11 16.56 3.29
C LEU A 74 -5.80 15.06 3.32
N ILE A 75 -6.72 14.23 3.82
CA ILE A 75 -6.60 12.77 3.80
C ILE A 75 -6.49 12.27 2.35
N LEU A 76 -7.41 12.69 1.48
CA LEU A 76 -7.39 12.30 0.06
C LEU A 76 -6.13 12.77 -0.67
N TRP A 77 -5.57 13.92 -0.29
CA TRP A 77 -4.30 14.38 -0.83
C TRP A 77 -3.13 13.48 -0.42
N ILE A 78 -3.06 13.07 0.85
CA ILE A 78 -2.04 12.13 1.34
C ILE A 78 -2.18 10.77 0.64
N ASP A 79 -3.42 10.29 0.50
CA ASP A 79 -3.76 9.04 -0.16
C ASP A 79 -3.39 9.04 -1.65
N LEU A 80 -3.59 10.17 -2.33
CA LEU A 80 -3.16 10.35 -3.72
C LEU A 80 -1.64 10.24 -3.89
N GLN A 81 -0.85 10.80 -2.95
CA GLN A 81 0.61 10.70 -2.99
C GLN A 81 1.08 9.25 -2.77
N LEU A 82 0.49 8.55 -1.80
CA LEU A 82 0.78 7.14 -1.52
C LEU A 82 0.46 6.25 -2.73
N THR A 83 -0.73 6.40 -3.29
CA THR A 83 -1.19 5.61 -4.45
C THR A 83 -0.40 5.95 -5.71
N GLY A 84 -0.04 7.22 -5.89
CA GLY A 84 0.83 7.66 -6.99
C GLY A 84 2.22 7.01 -6.91
N MET A 85 2.84 7.02 -5.73
CA MET A 85 4.13 6.37 -5.50
C MET A 85 4.06 4.86 -5.67
N SER A 86 3.01 4.20 -5.17
CA SER A 86 2.84 2.74 -5.29
C SER A 86 2.60 2.28 -6.73
N THR A 87 2.01 3.12 -7.57
CA THR A 87 1.74 2.78 -8.99
C THR A 87 2.98 3.01 -9.86
N LEU A 88 3.82 4.00 -9.54
CA LEU A 88 5.04 4.29 -10.31
C LEU A 88 6.19 3.32 -10.02
N LEU A 89 6.30 2.82 -8.78
CA LEU A 89 7.41 1.97 -8.35
C LEU A 89 7.51 0.64 -9.15
N PRO A 90 6.42 -0.12 -9.40
CA PRO A 90 6.47 -1.35 -10.16
C PRO A 90 6.87 -1.13 -11.62
N ILE A 91 6.43 -0.02 -12.23
CA ILE A 91 6.73 0.34 -13.63
C ILE A 91 8.23 0.61 -13.83
N LEU A 92 8.85 1.27 -12.85
CA LEU A 92 10.29 1.54 -12.87
C LEU A 92 11.12 0.29 -12.55
N VAL A 93 10.62 -0.59 -11.68
CA VAL A 93 11.34 -1.80 -11.27
C VAL A 93 11.25 -2.93 -12.30
N THR A 94 10.20 -2.98 -13.15
CA THR A 94 10.10 -4.00 -14.20
C THR A 94 11.08 -3.83 -15.36
N SER A 95 11.81 -2.71 -15.47
CA SER A 95 12.86 -2.56 -16.50
C SER A 95 14.23 -3.08 -16.09
N GLU A 96 14.46 -3.39 -14.81
CA GLU A 96 15.73 -3.95 -14.32
C GLU A 96 15.49 -5.36 -13.77
N GLU A 97 15.80 -6.36 -14.60
CA GLU A 97 15.64 -7.78 -14.29
C GLU A 97 16.26 -8.18 -12.93
N ASP A 98 15.42 -8.81 -12.11
CA ASP A 98 15.73 -9.82 -11.10
C ASP A 98 16.45 -9.48 -9.78
N ASN A 99 16.98 -8.27 -9.56
CA ASN A 99 17.82 -8.02 -8.37
C ASN A 99 17.13 -7.38 -7.16
N PHE A 100 16.03 -6.63 -7.33
CA PHE A 100 15.46 -5.88 -6.20
C PHE A 100 14.49 -6.71 -5.33
N LEU A 101 13.67 -7.57 -5.94
CA LEU A 101 12.68 -8.40 -5.22
C LEU A 101 13.31 -9.59 -4.46
N LYS A 102 14.61 -9.85 -4.66
CA LYS A 102 15.33 -10.94 -4.00
C LYS A 102 15.98 -10.50 -2.69
N SER A 103 16.06 -9.20 -2.44
CA SER A 103 16.59 -8.63 -1.20
C SER A 103 15.51 -8.64 -0.12
N ASP A 104 15.58 -9.64 0.76
CA ASP A 104 14.91 -9.71 2.07
C ASP A 104 13.40 -9.41 2.07
N ALA A 105 12.59 -10.42 1.77
CA ALA A 105 11.12 -10.38 1.90
C ALA A 105 10.64 -9.91 3.29
N GLU A 106 11.44 -10.11 4.34
CA GLU A 106 11.19 -9.62 5.69
C GLU A 106 11.22 -8.08 5.74
N SER A 107 12.21 -7.45 5.13
CA SER A 107 12.35 -5.99 5.09
C SER A 107 11.19 -5.32 4.33
N TYR A 108 10.73 -5.95 3.26
CA TYR A 108 9.60 -5.46 2.47
C TYR A 108 8.29 -5.54 3.25
N LEU A 109 8.00 -6.68 3.88
CA LEU A 109 6.76 -6.87 4.64
C LEU A 109 6.70 -5.98 5.90
N THR A 110 7.83 -5.82 6.58
CA THR A 110 7.94 -4.87 7.71
C THR A 110 7.78 -3.43 7.24
N GLY A 111 8.38 -3.05 6.11
CA GLY A 111 8.23 -1.71 5.53
C GLY A 111 6.77 -1.36 5.22
N TRP A 112 6.07 -2.21 4.48
CA TRP A 112 4.67 -1.97 4.10
C TRP A 112 3.72 -1.95 5.28
N SER A 113 3.89 -2.87 6.25
CA SER A 113 3.03 -2.91 7.43
C SER A 113 3.16 -1.64 8.29
N VAL A 114 4.37 -1.11 8.43
CA VAL A 114 4.62 0.16 9.14
C VAL A 114 3.98 1.34 8.41
N ILE A 115 4.13 1.43 7.08
CA ILE A 115 3.52 2.50 6.28
C ILE A 115 1.99 2.48 6.40
N ILE A 116 1.37 1.29 6.24
CA ILE A 116 -0.08 1.13 6.35
C ILE A 116 -0.55 1.52 7.76
N PHE A 117 0.17 1.09 8.80
CA PHE A 117 -0.16 1.42 10.18
C PHE A 117 -0.18 2.94 10.43
N PHE A 118 0.87 3.65 10.00
CA PHE A 118 0.93 5.11 10.15
C PHE A 118 -0.13 5.83 9.31
N PHE A 119 -0.43 5.33 8.11
CA PHE A 119 -1.49 5.86 7.27
C PHE A 119 -2.87 5.71 7.95
N CYS A 120 -3.21 4.52 8.42
CA CYS A 120 -4.47 4.27 9.12
C CYS A 120 -4.62 5.12 10.39
N ILE A 121 -3.57 5.25 11.20
CA ILE A 121 -3.59 6.12 12.38
C ILE A 121 -3.79 7.59 11.98
N SER A 122 -3.10 8.05 10.94
CA SER A 122 -3.24 9.43 10.46
C SER A 122 -4.66 9.74 10.01
N VAL A 123 -5.28 8.83 9.26
CA VAL A 123 -6.69 8.96 8.81
C VAL A 123 -7.64 9.00 10.00
N LEU A 124 -7.50 8.08 10.96
CA LEU A 124 -8.33 8.04 12.16
C LEU A 124 -8.20 9.32 12.99
N LEU A 125 -6.97 9.80 13.21
CA LEU A 125 -6.73 11.02 13.98
C LEU A 125 -7.31 12.25 13.27
N LEU A 126 -7.07 12.42 11.97
CA LEU A 126 -7.57 13.57 11.21
C LEU A 126 -9.10 13.61 11.14
N LEU A 127 -9.76 12.46 11.17
CA LEU A 127 -11.23 12.38 11.11
C LEU A 127 -11.87 12.57 12.49
N PHE A 128 -11.35 11.92 13.54
CA PHE A 128 -11.98 11.89 14.86
C PHE A 128 -11.55 13.03 15.79
N VAL A 129 -10.30 13.48 15.75
CA VAL A 129 -9.80 14.56 16.64
C VAL A 129 -10.62 15.86 16.52
N PRO A 130 -10.90 16.42 15.33
CA PRO A 130 -11.69 17.66 15.25
C PRO A 130 -13.12 17.49 15.78
N LYS A 131 -13.72 16.31 15.63
CA LYS A 131 -15.05 16.01 16.18
C LYS A 131 -15.04 15.97 17.70
N MET A 132 -14.03 15.33 18.29
CA MET A 132 -13.89 15.24 19.75
C MET A 132 -13.64 16.60 20.39
N ILE A 133 -12.82 17.47 19.78
CA ILE A 133 -12.55 18.82 20.31
C ILE A 133 -13.81 19.69 20.26
N ALA A 134 -14.59 19.60 19.18
CA ALA A 134 -15.76 20.46 19.02
C ALA A 134 -16.97 20.01 19.86
N LEU A 135 -17.00 18.76 20.33
CA LEU A 135 -18.01 18.21 21.23
C LEU A 135 -17.71 18.49 22.71
N TRP A 136 -16.53 19.01 23.05
CA TRP A 136 -16.07 19.25 24.41
C TRP A 136 -16.16 20.74 24.77
#